data_AF-A0A7W1SCQ5-F1
#
_entry.id   AF-A0A7W1SCQ5-F1
#
_cell.length_a   1.000
_cell.length_b   1.000
_cell.length_c   1.000
_cell.angle_alpha   90.00
_cell.angle_beta   90.00
_cell.angle_gamma   90.00
#
_symmetry.space_group_name_H-M   'P 1'
#
loop_
_entity.id
_entity.type
_entity.pdbx_description
1 polymer ?
#
loop_
_entity_poly.entity_id
_entity_poly.type
_entity_poly.pdbx_seq_one_letter_code
_entity_poly.pdbx_strand_id
1 'polypeptide(L)'
;MLKALPAVLLSLCLLALPAAEPLLAQPQGARQGPTRVAGRAIADDGGPFAALGVTLFWAAWAYKHDPGRLDEHLQLLAAHGVDYIRALGVVGRQPYWAGREIDSRWPDYDQVIAGLTDHAYD
;
A
#
# COMPACT_ATOMS: atom_id res chain seq x y z
N MET A 1 -57.83 40.13 31.88
CA MET A 1 -56.59 40.56 31.18
C MET A 1 -55.48 39.60 31.60
N LEU A 2 -55.19 38.56 30.80
CA LEU A 2 -53.93 38.41 30.02
C LEU A 2 -52.68 38.76 30.86
N LYS A 3 -51.72 37.85 31.13
CA LYS A 3 -50.96 37.06 30.16
C LYS A 3 -50.41 35.77 30.79
N ALA A 4 -50.57 34.65 30.09
CA ALA A 4 -49.75 33.46 30.26
C ALA A 4 -48.41 33.67 29.52
N LEU A 5 -47.29 33.30 30.14
CA LEU A 5 -45.98 33.21 29.48
C LEU A 5 -45.88 31.84 28.77
N PRO A 6 -45.38 31.77 27.52
CA PRO A 6 -45.15 30.49 26.88
C PRO A 6 -43.86 29.87 27.40
N ALA A 7 -43.94 28.60 27.80
CA ALA A 7 -42.79 27.75 28.03
C ALA A 7 -42.02 27.61 26.70
N VAL A 8 -40.81 28.13 26.65
CA VAL A 8 -39.87 27.90 25.55
C VAL A 8 -39.37 26.46 25.71
N LEU A 9 -39.96 25.55 24.94
CA LEU A 9 -39.45 24.19 24.77
C LEU A 9 -38.17 24.29 23.95
N LEU A 10 -37.02 24.27 24.63
CA LEU A 10 -35.72 24.15 24.00
C LEU A 10 -35.57 22.70 23.50
N SER A 11 -36.05 22.43 22.29
CA SER A 11 -35.83 21.15 21.62
C SER A 11 -34.36 21.07 21.22
N LEU A 12 -33.55 20.43 22.07
CA LEU A 12 -32.21 19.98 21.68
C LEU A 12 -32.40 18.91 20.60
N CYS A 13 -32.33 19.31 19.33
CA CYS A 13 -32.01 18.40 18.25
C CYS A 13 -30.59 17.90 18.48
N LEU A 14 -30.47 16.82 19.24
CA LEU A 14 -29.28 15.99 19.28
C LEU A 14 -29.15 15.36 17.90
N LEU A 15 -28.48 16.04 16.97
CA LEU A 15 -27.95 15.42 15.77
C LEU A 15 -26.91 14.41 16.26
N ALA A 16 -27.34 13.17 16.46
CA ALA A 16 -26.46 12.04 16.66
C ALA A 16 -25.59 11.92 15.40
N LEU A 17 -24.42 12.54 15.43
CA LEU A 17 -23.33 12.13 14.56
C LEU A 17 -23.14 10.64 14.83
N PRO A 18 -23.25 9.75 13.82
CA PRO A 18 -22.87 8.37 14.03
C PRO A 18 -21.42 8.40 14.51
N ALA A 19 -21.17 7.86 15.70
CA ALA A 19 -19.81 7.58 16.12
C ALA A 19 -19.19 6.76 15.00
N ALA A 20 -18.10 7.24 14.42
CA ALA A 20 -17.34 6.45 13.46
C ALA A 20 -16.92 5.18 14.21
N GLU A 21 -17.62 4.07 13.96
CA GLU A 21 -17.18 2.79 14.46
C GLU A 21 -15.73 2.63 14.02
N PRO A 22 -14.79 2.32 14.94
CA PRO A 22 -13.44 2.01 14.53
C PRO A 22 -13.56 0.81 13.61
N LEU A 23 -13.31 1.03 12.32
CA LEU A 23 -13.17 -0.05 11.35
C LEU A 23 -11.97 -0.86 11.83
N LEU A 24 -12.23 -1.91 12.61
CA LEU A 24 -11.20 -2.89 12.93
C LEU A 24 -10.66 -3.34 11.58
N ALA A 25 -9.37 -3.11 11.34
CA ALA A 25 -8.72 -3.55 10.13
C ALA A 25 -8.97 -5.06 10.02
N GLN A 26 -9.86 -5.42 9.10
CA GLN A 26 -10.05 -6.83 8.75
C GLN A 26 -8.70 -7.33 8.24
N PRO A 27 -8.34 -8.60 8.47
CA PRO A 27 -7.24 -9.21 7.74
C PRO A 27 -7.48 -8.90 6.26
N GLN A 28 -6.60 -8.12 5.64
CA GLN A 28 -6.74 -7.81 4.23
C GLN A 28 -6.65 -9.16 3.50
N GLY A 29 -7.76 -9.57 2.89
CA GLY A 29 -7.75 -10.67 1.95
C GLY A 29 -6.84 -10.34 0.76
N ALA A 30 -6.65 -11.30 -0.14
CA ALA A 30 -5.94 -11.05 -1.38
C ALA A 30 -6.49 -9.79 -2.08
N ARG A 31 -5.59 -9.00 -2.68
CA ARG A 31 -5.94 -7.76 -3.37
C ARG A 31 -7.01 -8.04 -4.44
N GLN A 32 -8.04 -7.19 -4.49
CA GLN A 32 -9.15 -7.36 -5.42
C GLN A 32 -9.04 -6.30 -6.52
N GLY A 33 -8.34 -6.63 -7.60
CA GLY A 33 -8.21 -5.72 -8.75
C GLY A 33 -7.27 -4.52 -8.52
N PRO A 34 -7.24 -3.57 -9.45
CA PRO A 34 -6.28 -2.47 -9.47
C PRO A 34 -6.39 -1.52 -8.25
N THR A 35 -5.24 -1.08 -7.75
CA THR A 35 -5.18 0.00 -6.74
C THR A 35 -5.62 1.33 -7.31
N ARG A 36 -6.33 2.12 -6.50
CA ARG A 36 -6.69 3.52 -6.79
C ARG A 36 -6.65 4.36 -5.53
N VAL A 37 -6.61 5.68 -5.70
CA VAL A 37 -6.79 6.63 -4.59
C VAL A 37 -8.28 6.88 -4.37
N ALA A 38 -8.76 6.66 -3.15
CA ALA A 38 -10.13 6.91 -2.72
C ALA A 38 -10.12 7.92 -1.55
N GLY A 39 -10.28 9.20 -1.85
CA GLY A 39 -10.17 10.27 -0.87
C GLY A 39 -8.76 10.35 -0.29
N ARG A 40 -8.60 9.97 0.99
CA ARG A 40 -7.31 9.94 1.71
C ARG A 40 -6.77 8.52 1.93
N ALA A 41 -7.37 7.52 1.29
CA ALA A 41 -6.98 6.12 1.41
C ALA A 41 -6.61 5.54 0.04
N ILE A 42 -5.90 4.42 0.06
CA ILE A 42 -5.80 3.53 -1.09
C ILE A 42 -6.99 2.58 -1.04
N ALA A 43 -7.53 2.24 -2.20
CA ALA A 43 -8.63 1.29 -2.33
C ALA A 43 -8.42 0.35 -3.52
N ASP A 44 -9.10 -0.78 -3.47
CA ASP A 44 -9.31 -1.70 -4.58
C ASP A 44 -10.78 -2.10 -4.69
N ASP A 45 -11.11 -3.14 -5.45
CA ASP A 45 -12.49 -3.57 -5.65
C ASP A 45 -13.13 -4.13 -4.37
N GLY A 46 -12.32 -4.47 -3.34
CA GLY A 46 -12.77 -4.80 -1.99
C GLY A 46 -13.00 -3.60 -1.08
N GLY A 47 -12.61 -2.39 -1.51
CA GLY A 47 -12.80 -1.13 -0.78
C GLY A 47 -11.50 -0.50 -0.27
N PRO A 48 -11.59 0.53 0.60
CA PRO A 48 -10.43 1.19 1.17
C PRO A 48 -9.66 0.29 2.14
N PHE A 49 -8.33 0.39 2.12
CA PHE A 49 -7.46 -0.39 2.97
C PHE A 49 -6.20 0.38 3.40
N ALA A 50 -5.53 -0.11 4.44
CA ALA A 50 -4.34 0.53 5.01
C ALA A 50 -3.07 -0.14 4.47
N ALA A 51 -2.59 0.32 3.31
CA ALA A 51 -1.46 -0.30 2.60
C ALA A 51 -0.16 -0.33 3.44
N LEU A 52 0.29 -1.52 3.84
CA LEU A 52 1.58 -1.76 4.49
C LEU A 52 2.65 -2.02 3.43
N GLY A 53 3.72 -1.22 3.44
CA GLY A 53 4.80 -1.33 2.48
C GLY A 53 6.17 -1.55 3.09
N VAL A 54 7.00 -2.33 2.40
CA VAL A 54 8.43 -2.47 2.71
C VAL A 54 9.26 -1.99 1.54
N THR A 55 10.40 -1.33 1.81
CA THR A 55 11.33 -1.00 0.74
C THR A 55 12.34 -2.13 0.56
N LEU A 56 12.29 -2.81 -0.60
CA LEU A 56 13.24 -3.83 -1.01
C LEU A 56 14.18 -3.24 -2.04
N PHE A 57 15.17 -2.46 -1.58
CA PHE A 57 15.99 -1.61 -2.46
C PHE A 57 16.66 -2.35 -3.63
N TRP A 58 17.08 -3.60 -3.41
CA TRP A 58 17.86 -4.40 -4.34
C TRP A 58 17.01 -5.28 -5.26
N ALA A 59 15.68 -5.16 -5.25
CA ALA A 59 14.78 -6.10 -5.91
C ALA A 59 15.01 -6.25 -7.42
N ALA A 60 15.29 -5.17 -8.17
CA ALA A 60 15.54 -5.29 -9.61
C ALA A 60 16.87 -5.99 -9.92
N TRP A 61 17.90 -5.77 -9.08
CA TRP A 61 19.13 -6.56 -9.16
C TRP A 61 18.86 -8.04 -8.83
N ALA A 62 18.08 -8.30 -7.77
CA ALA A 62 17.69 -9.64 -7.34
C ALA A 62 17.00 -10.42 -8.45
N TYR A 63 16.01 -9.80 -9.10
CA TYR A 63 15.25 -10.42 -10.17
C TYR A 63 16.17 -10.95 -11.28
N LYS A 64 17.17 -10.15 -11.66
CA LYS A 64 18.12 -10.49 -12.72
C LYS A 64 19.20 -11.50 -12.29
N HIS A 65 19.68 -11.41 -11.05
CA HIS A 65 20.92 -12.09 -10.63
C HIS A 65 20.75 -13.14 -9.52
N ASP A 66 19.68 -13.04 -8.74
CA ASP A 66 19.40 -13.91 -7.57
C ASP A 66 17.87 -14.08 -7.37
N PRO A 67 17.16 -14.64 -8.36
CA PRO A 67 15.70 -14.73 -8.32
C PRO A 67 15.18 -15.63 -7.19
N GLY A 68 15.95 -16.66 -6.80
CA GLY A 68 15.55 -17.53 -5.69
C GLY A 68 15.50 -16.78 -4.36
N ARG A 69 16.50 -15.93 -4.08
CA ARG A 69 16.49 -15.11 -2.88
C ARG A 69 15.40 -14.03 -2.93
N LEU A 70 15.08 -13.50 -4.11
CA LEU A 70 13.96 -12.57 -4.27
C LEU A 70 12.65 -13.25 -3.86
N ASP A 71 12.38 -14.43 -4.40
CA ASP A 71 11.18 -15.22 -4.12
C ASP A 71 11.02 -15.52 -2.63
N GLU A 72 12.09 -15.97 -1.95
CA GLU A 72 12.09 -16.18 -0.50
C GLU A 72 11.69 -14.92 0.30
N HIS A 73 12.18 -13.74 -0.11
CA HIS A 73 11.80 -12.49 0.56
C HIS A 73 10.36 -12.08 0.25
N LEU A 74 9.91 -12.23 -0.99
CA LEU A 74 8.53 -11.90 -1.36
C LEU A 74 7.54 -12.79 -0.60
N GLN A 75 7.80 -14.10 -0.53
CA GLN A 75 7.00 -15.05 0.25
C GLN A 75 6.96 -14.69 1.74
N LEU A 76 8.11 -14.34 2.33
CA LEU A 76 8.18 -13.91 3.72
C LEU A 76 7.35 -12.64 3.95
N LEU A 77 7.49 -11.64 3.08
CA LEU A 77 6.75 -10.38 3.19
C LEU A 77 5.24 -10.59 3.04
N ALA A 78 4.82 -11.41 2.07
CA ALA A 78 3.42 -11.78 1.88
C ALA A 78 2.86 -12.53 3.09
N ALA A 79 3.61 -13.48 3.65
CA ALA A 79 3.22 -14.23 4.85
C ALA A 79 3.04 -13.32 6.09
N HIS A 80 3.67 -12.14 6.10
CA HIS A 80 3.56 -11.14 7.15
C HIS A 80 2.58 -9.99 6.82
N GLY A 81 1.81 -10.10 5.74
CA GLY A 81 0.76 -9.14 5.39
C GLY A 81 1.27 -7.82 4.82
N VAL A 82 2.43 -7.82 4.17
CA VAL A 82 2.92 -6.66 3.41
C VAL A 82 2.18 -6.58 2.07
N ASP A 83 1.57 -5.43 1.79
CA ASP A 83 0.74 -5.21 0.60
C ASP A 83 1.55 -4.85 -0.65
N TYR A 84 2.72 -4.23 -0.48
CA TYR A 84 3.56 -3.81 -1.59
C TYR A 84 5.04 -3.70 -1.21
N ILE A 85 5.89 -3.83 -2.21
CA ILE A 85 7.29 -3.43 -2.11
C ILE A 85 7.55 -2.13 -2.85
N ARG A 86 8.50 -1.34 -2.34
CA ARG A 86 9.15 -0.26 -3.08
C ARG A 86 10.55 -0.72 -3.48
N ALA A 87 10.82 -0.78 -4.78
CA ALA A 87 12.13 -1.14 -5.34
C ALA A 87 12.85 0.10 -5.90
N LEU A 88 14.18 0.05 -6.01
CA LEU A 88 14.94 1.06 -6.75
C LEU A 88 15.08 0.63 -8.20
N GLY A 89 14.82 1.54 -9.13
CA GLY A 89 15.00 1.29 -10.56
C GLY A 89 16.43 1.53 -11.04
N VAL A 90 17.21 2.39 -10.38
CA VAL A 90 18.61 2.66 -10.74
C VAL A 90 19.40 2.93 -9.48
N VAL A 91 20.51 2.23 -9.29
CA VAL A 91 21.50 2.47 -8.23
C VAL A 91 22.90 2.27 -8.77
N GLY A 92 23.85 3.08 -8.33
CA GLY A 92 25.12 3.23 -9.03
C GLY A 92 26.35 3.30 -8.14
N ARG A 93 27.39 3.88 -8.76
CA ARG A 93 28.85 3.82 -8.53
C ARG A 93 29.39 4.12 -7.12
N GLN A 94 28.53 4.29 -6.13
CA GLN A 94 28.98 4.44 -4.77
C GLN A 94 29.41 3.08 -4.18
N PRO A 95 30.40 3.03 -3.28
CA PRO A 95 30.94 1.77 -2.76
C PRO A 95 29.91 0.84 -2.13
N TYR A 96 28.80 1.36 -1.59
CA TYR A 96 27.76 0.57 -0.93
C TYR A 96 26.89 -0.26 -1.90
N TRP A 97 26.91 0.04 -3.20
CA TRP A 97 26.23 -0.76 -4.23
C TRP A 97 27.20 -1.60 -5.06
N ALA A 98 28.48 -1.67 -4.69
CA ALA A 98 29.48 -2.42 -5.45
C ALA A 98 29.03 -3.88 -5.66
N GLY A 99 28.87 -4.28 -6.93
CA GLY A 99 28.40 -5.61 -7.31
C GLY A 99 26.88 -5.83 -7.19
N ARG A 100 26.12 -4.78 -6.87
CA ARG A 100 24.65 -4.75 -6.78
C ARG A 100 24.04 -3.54 -7.47
N GLU A 101 24.74 -3.01 -8.47
CA GLU A 101 24.29 -1.87 -9.26
C GLU A 101 23.05 -2.23 -10.08
N ILE A 102 22.13 -1.29 -10.25
CA ILE A 102 20.98 -1.41 -11.14
C ILE A 102 21.15 -0.30 -12.17
N ASP A 103 21.34 -0.66 -13.43
CA ASP A 103 21.70 0.29 -14.49
C ASP A 103 20.62 0.31 -15.57
N SER A 104 20.07 1.50 -15.83
CA SER A 104 19.07 1.70 -16.89
C SER A 104 19.61 1.46 -18.30
N ARG A 105 20.93 1.24 -18.44
CA ARG A 105 21.59 0.89 -19.71
C ARG A 105 21.76 -0.62 -19.90
N TRP A 106 21.30 -1.45 -18.97
CA TRP A 106 21.23 -2.89 -19.22
C TRP A 106 20.40 -3.15 -20.49
N PRO A 107 20.86 -4.02 -21.40
CA PRO A 107 20.15 -4.27 -22.66
C PRO A 107 18.75 -4.85 -22.44
N ASP A 108 18.51 -5.44 -21.27
CA ASP A 108 17.26 -6.05 -20.82
C ASP A 108 16.60 -5.27 -19.67
N TYR A 109 16.95 -4.00 -19.45
CA TYR A 109 16.44 -3.22 -18.32
C TYR A 109 14.90 -3.23 -18.21
N ASP A 110 14.20 -2.93 -19.32
CA ASP A 110 12.74 -2.90 -19.33
C ASP A 110 12.13 -4.26 -19.00
N GLN A 111 12.77 -5.34 -19.46
CA GLN A 111 12.34 -6.72 -19.18
C GLN A 111 12.54 -7.06 -17.70
N VAL A 112 13.62 -6.60 -17.09
CA VAL A 112 13.89 -6.77 -15.65
C VAL A 112 12.85 -6.02 -14.82
N ILE A 113 12.53 -4.78 -15.16
CA ILE A 113 11.54 -3.99 -14.41
C ILE A 113 10.14 -4.55 -14.57
N ALA A 114 9.73 -4.88 -15.80
CA ALA A 114 8.44 -5.51 -16.05
C ALA A 114 8.35 -6.87 -15.32
N GLY A 115 9.35 -7.72 -15.50
CA GLY A 115 9.38 -9.05 -14.89
C GLY A 115 9.39 -9.02 -13.36
N LEU A 116 10.11 -8.08 -12.74
CA LEU A 116 10.03 -7.86 -11.29
C LEU A 116 8.62 -7.44 -10.87
N THR A 117 8.00 -6.54 -11.64
CA THR A 117 6.66 -6.02 -11.33
C THR A 117 5.62 -7.14 -11.40
N ASP A 118 5.68 -7.96 -12.45
CA ASP A 118 4.79 -9.12 -12.63
C ASP A 118 5.02 -10.13 -11.49
N HIS A 119 6.28 -10.47 -11.20
CA HIS A 119 6.61 -11.45 -10.16
C HIS A 119 6.24 -11.02 -8.74
N ALA A 120 6.24 -9.71 -8.45
CA ALA A 120 5.81 -9.20 -7.14
C ALA A 120 4.29 -8.99 -7.05
N TYR A 121 3.56 -9.08 -8.17
CA TYR A 121 2.11 -8.96 -8.22
C TYR A 121 1.41 -10.31 -8.09
N ASP A 122 1.99 -11.36 -8.67
CA ASP A 122 1.51 -12.76 -8.60
C ASP A 122 1.63 -13.38 -7.20
#